data_AF-A0A077JIA9-F1
#
_entry.id   AF-A0A077JIA9-F1
#
_cell.length_a   1.000
_cell.length_b   1.000
_cell.length_c   1.000
_cell.angle_alpha   90.00
_cell.angle_beta   90.00
_cell.angle_gamma   90.00
#
_symmetry.space_group_name_H-M   'P 1'
#
loop_
_entity.id
_entity.type
_entity.pdbx_description
1 polymer ?
#
loop_
_entity_poly.entity_id
_entity_poly.type
_entity_poly.pdbx_seq_one_letter_code
_entity_poly.pdbx_strand_id
1 'polypeptide(L)'
;MTSAYILIAAILILGGLIAALGDRLGTKVGKARLRLWNLRPKDTAIVVTVLTGTLIAGSTLGILFTFSKSLREGLFRLDEILEQLRTAQSDLQKVSREKQDVAQELQTAQELQNLAQRRLKSINENFEDAKAQLKSVSDQATKLKKDIQTLLKERKELLESKTRLDKQITQLHEQVRARDEELKKGQEKIAVQNRILQQRQTHLQELETRLQSLENQQNQLQTEIEQRDSRIAELDKAINQKDFALKNRESQLNKLESHLKTAVQVLEQYYQIYQELRERQIAIVRGQVLALGAVRIVSPNAVLQVVDELLRRANESAIEAVGSNDVKPSERVVKITKAQVQQLTQQLKEDQNFVVRIISAGNYVEGEKEVRVFADIVVNQKIFSQEETIARVSIDTSDITEENIQQRIDILLAATQFRARRAGVVGNIQVEDGRLKTIVNFIEEISTREEGLDEIKAIAAEETYTIGPLKIRLIGTKDGEILLGT
;
A
#
# COMPACT_ATOMS: atom_id res chain seq x y z
N MET A 1 -71.63 -84.22 166.65
CA MET A 1 -72.85 -85.01 166.35
C MET A 1 -73.26 -85.95 167.49
N THR A 2 -72.33 -86.49 168.30
CA THR A 2 -72.65 -87.40 169.43
C THR A 2 -73.12 -86.69 170.70
N SER A 3 -72.76 -85.42 170.92
CA SER A 3 -73.11 -84.63 172.12
C SER A 3 -74.51 -84.00 172.10
N ALA A 4 -75.09 -83.74 170.92
CA ALA A 4 -76.37 -83.05 170.78
C ALA A 4 -77.56 -83.92 171.24
N TYR A 5 -77.54 -85.22 170.92
CA TYR A 5 -78.60 -86.15 171.31
C TYR A 5 -78.62 -86.42 172.82
N ILE A 6 -77.44 -86.44 173.48
CA ILE A 6 -77.32 -86.60 174.94
C ILE A 6 -77.93 -85.38 175.67
N LEU A 7 -77.69 -84.16 175.16
CA LEU A 7 -78.25 -82.93 175.73
C LEU A 7 -79.78 -82.88 175.61
N ILE A 8 -80.32 -83.28 174.44
CA ILE A 8 -81.76 -83.31 174.20
C ILE A 8 -82.45 -84.36 175.10
N ALA A 9 -81.85 -85.55 175.25
CA ALA A 9 -82.39 -86.60 176.11
C ALA A 9 -82.38 -86.19 177.61
N ALA A 10 -81.32 -85.54 178.09
CA ALA A 10 -81.24 -85.05 179.47
C ALA A 10 -82.28 -83.96 179.78
N ILE A 11 -82.54 -83.05 178.84
CA ILE A 11 -83.55 -81.99 178.98
C ILE A 11 -84.98 -82.55 179.03
N LEU A 12 -85.28 -83.58 178.22
CA LEU A 12 -86.59 -84.23 178.20
C LEU A 12 -86.92 -84.93 179.52
N ILE A 13 -85.93 -85.62 180.11
CA ILE A 13 -86.11 -86.30 181.41
C ILE A 13 -86.26 -85.29 182.55
N LEU A 14 -85.42 -84.25 182.57
CA LEU A 14 -85.47 -83.20 183.60
C LEU A 14 -86.78 -82.38 183.51
N GLY A 15 -87.24 -82.07 182.29
CA GLY A 15 -88.49 -81.34 182.04
C GLY A 15 -89.73 -82.13 182.49
N GLY A 16 -89.75 -83.45 182.28
CA GLY A 16 -90.85 -84.32 182.73
C GLY A 16 -90.95 -84.42 184.26
N LEU A 17 -89.82 -84.51 184.95
CA LEU A 17 -89.77 -84.53 186.42
C LEU A 17 -90.25 -83.22 187.06
N ILE A 18 -89.87 -82.07 186.49
CA ILE A 18 -90.23 -80.76 187.02
C ILE A 18 -91.72 -80.44 186.76
N ALA A 19 -92.27 -80.85 185.62
CA ALA A 19 -93.70 -80.68 185.32
C ALA A 19 -94.60 -81.39 186.34
N ALA A 20 -94.22 -82.60 186.79
CA ALA A 20 -94.98 -83.35 187.79
C ALA A 20 -94.97 -82.70 189.20
N LEU A 21 -93.89 -81.97 189.54
CA LEU A 21 -93.80 -81.19 190.79
C LEU A 21 -94.64 -79.91 190.73
N GLY A 22 -94.74 -79.28 189.56
CA GLY A 22 -95.58 -78.09 189.34
C GLY A 22 -97.07 -78.34 189.63
N ASP A 23 -97.59 -79.49 189.21
CA ASP A 23 -99.01 -79.86 189.42
C ASP A 23 -99.36 -80.11 190.90
N ARG A 24 -98.40 -80.65 191.67
CA ARG A 24 -98.53 -80.81 193.13
C ARG A 24 -98.51 -79.49 193.90
N LEU A 25 -97.79 -78.48 193.41
CA LEU A 25 -97.79 -77.14 194.00
C LEU A 25 -99.13 -76.44 193.78
N GLY A 26 -99.73 -76.55 192.58
CA GLY A 26 -101.03 -75.97 192.26
C GLY A 26 -102.18 -76.51 193.12
N THR A 27 -102.21 -77.82 193.37
CA THR A 27 -103.25 -78.47 194.19
C THR A 27 -103.18 -78.12 195.69
N LYS A 28 -101.98 -77.86 196.23
CA LYS A 28 -101.79 -77.46 197.64
C LYS A 28 -102.26 -76.03 197.92
N VAL A 29 -102.07 -75.11 196.97
CA VAL A 29 -102.54 -73.72 197.07
C VAL A 29 -104.08 -73.64 197.02
N GLY A 30 -104.72 -74.53 196.25
CA GLY A 30 -106.18 -74.59 196.13
C GLY A 30 -106.94 -75.00 197.41
N LYS A 31 -106.35 -75.83 198.29
CA LYS A 31 -106.96 -76.21 199.57
C LYS A 31 -106.80 -75.16 200.68
N ALA A 32 -105.77 -74.32 200.59
CA ALA A 32 -105.46 -73.31 201.60
C ALA A 32 -106.35 -72.06 201.55
N ARG A 33 -107.32 -71.96 200.62
CA ARG A 33 -108.17 -70.78 200.38
C ARG A 33 -107.38 -69.45 200.30
N LEU A 34 -106.17 -69.50 199.77
CA LEU A 34 -105.34 -68.32 199.54
C LEU A 34 -105.94 -67.50 198.40
N ARG A 35 -106.07 -66.18 198.61
CA ARG A 35 -106.54 -65.23 197.61
C ARG A 35 -105.33 -64.43 197.12
N LEU A 36 -104.96 -64.60 195.85
CA LEU A 36 -104.08 -63.67 195.16
C LEU A 36 -104.98 -62.65 194.44
N TRP A 37 -104.87 -61.38 194.82
CA TRP A 37 -105.55 -60.25 194.17
C TRP A 37 -107.01 -60.50 193.76
N ASN A 38 -107.88 -60.70 194.74
CA ASN A 38 -109.34 -60.74 194.57
C ASN A 38 -109.91 -61.87 193.69
N LEU A 39 -109.10 -62.85 193.28
CA LEU A 39 -109.56 -64.00 192.48
C LEU A 39 -110.24 -65.07 193.33
N ARG A 40 -111.19 -65.81 192.72
CA ARG A 40 -111.80 -66.99 193.35
C ARG A 40 -110.70 -68.04 193.60
N PRO A 41 -110.73 -68.79 194.72
CA PRO A 41 -109.66 -69.74 195.08
C PRO A 41 -109.29 -70.80 194.03
N LYS A 42 -110.18 -71.05 193.05
CA LYS A 42 -109.94 -71.97 191.93
C LYS A 42 -109.01 -71.38 190.85
N ASP A 43 -109.05 -70.06 190.62
CA ASP A 43 -108.35 -69.40 189.51
C ASP A 43 -106.88 -69.08 189.84
N THR A 44 -106.59 -68.80 191.12
CA THR A 44 -105.22 -68.59 191.61
C THR A 44 -104.31 -69.79 191.38
N ALA A 45 -104.85 -71.01 191.45
CA ALA A 45 -104.08 -72.22 191.18
C ALA A 45 -103.62 -72.30 189.71
N ILE A 46 -104.45 -71.88 188.76
CA ILE A 46 -104.16 -71.95 187.31
C ILE A 46 -103.03 -70.99 186.94
N VAL A 47 -103.03 -69.76 187.47
CA VAL A 47 -102.01 -68.75 187.16
C VAL A 47 -100.61 -69.22 187.56
N VAL A 48 -100.47 -69.82 188.75
CA VAL A 48 -99.17 -70.30 189.24
C VAL A 48 -98.62 -71.42 188.35
N THR A 49 -99.48 -72.30 187.81
CA THR A 49 -99.08 -73.39 186.90
C THR A 49 -98.60 -72.87 185.55
N VAL A 50 -99.28 -71.87 184.97
CA VAL A 50 -98.84 -71.25 183.70
C VAL A 50 -97.50 -70.54 183.88
N LEU A 51 -97.35 -69.81 185.00
CA LEU A 51 -96.15 -69.02 185.25
C LEU A 51 -94.92 -69.90 185.48
N THR A 52 -95.07 -71.04 186.15
CA THR A 52 -94.01 -72.05 186.28
C THR A 52 -93.68 -72.72 184.95
N GLY A 53 -94.69 -73.06 184.13
CA GLY A 53 -94.50 -73.60 182.78
C GLY A 53 -93.68 -72.68 181.88
N THR A 54 -93.98 -71.37 181.88
CA THR A 54 -93.24 -70.37 181.09
C THR A 54 -91.80 -70.19 181.58
N LEU A 55 -91.59 -70.20 182.89
CA LEU A 55 -90.25 -70.08 183.48
C LEU A 55 -89.34 -71.24 183.07
N ILE A 56 -89.88 -72.46 182.96
CA ILE A 56 -89.13 -73.64 182.52
C ILE A 56 -88.75 -73.51 181.04
N ALA A 57 -89.70 -73.19 180.15
CA ALA A 57 -89.43 -73.02 178.72
C ALA A 57 -88.38 -71.91 178.48
N GLY A 58 -88.48 -70.80 179.22
CA GLY A 58 -87.51 -69.69 179.16
C GLY A 58 -86.11 -70.11 179.60
N SER A 59 -85.97 -70.85 180.71
CA SER A 59 -84.68 -71.36 181.16
C SER A 59 -84.05 -72.35 180.18
N THR A 60 -84.87 -73.20 179.54
CA THR A 60 -84.40 -74.17 178.55
C THR A 60 -83.79 -73.48 177.32
N LEU A 61 -84.45 -72.43 176.83
CA LEU A 61 -83.98 -71.64 175.70
C LEU A 61 -82.70 -70.86 176.04
N GLY A 62 -82.63 -70.27 177.24
CA GLY A 62 -81.47 -69.52 177.72
C GLY A 62 -80.21 -70.38 177.84
N ILE A 63 -80.33 -71.63 178.28
CA ILE A 63 -79.22 -72.59 178.34
C ILE A 63 -78.73 -72.92 176.93
N LEU A 64 -79.63 -73.09 175.95
CA LEU A 64 -79.29 -73.46 174.58
C LEU A 64 -78.44 -72.39 173.86
N PHE A 65 -78.75 -71.11 174.06
CA PHE A 65 -77.96 -69.98 173.54
C PHE A 65 -76.62 -69.77 174.26
N THR A 66 -76.55 -70.13 175.54
CA THR A 66 -75.34 -69.94 176.35
C THR A 66 -74.26 -70.96 176.01
N PHE A 67 -74.64 -72.23 175.85
CA PHE A 67 -73.68 -73.32 175.66
C PHE A 67 -73.34 -73.63 174.19
N SER A 68 -74.08 -73.09 173.21
CA SER A 68 -73.84 -73.35 171.79
C SER A 68 -73.23 -72.15 171.06
N LYS A 69 -71.91 -72.19 170.82
CA LYS A 69 -71.18 -71.16 170.03
C LYS A 69 -71.62 -71.16 168.55
N SER A 70 -71.87 -72.33 167.97
CA SER A 70 -72.21 -72.49 166.55
C SER A 70 -73.56 -71.87 166.17
N LEU A 71 -74.52 -71.84 167.11
CA LEU A 71 -75.84 -71.26 166.85
C LEU A 71 -75.81 -69.72 166.82
N ARG A 72 -74.81 -69.10 167.45
CA ARG A 72 -74.60 -67.64 167.45
C ARG A 72 -73.93 -67.14 166.17
N GLU A 73 -73.00 -67.91 165.62
CA GLU A 73 -72.23 -67.56 164.41
C GLU A 73 -73.04 -67.72 163.12
N GLY A 74 -73.90 -68.74 163.04
CA GLY A 74 -74.66 -69.05 161.82
C GLY A 74 -75.80 -68.08 161.49
N LEU A 75 -76.34 -67.33 162.46
CA LEU A 75 -77.52 -66.48 162.25
C LEU A 75 -77.18 -65.00 162.00
N PHE A 76 -75.96 -64.54 162.26
CA PHE A 76 -75.61 -63.10 162.28
C PHE A 76 -74.58 -62.62 161.22
N ARG A 77 -74.00 -63.48 160.37
CA ARG A 77 -72.91 -63.09 159.41
C ARG A 77 -73.14 -63.44 157.92
N LEU A 78 -74.36 -63.71 157.48
CA LEU A 78 -74.61 -64.13 156.09
C LEU A 78 -74.41 -63.00 155.05
N ASP A 79 -74.76 -61.76 155.40
CA ASP A 79 -74.75 -60.64 154.46
C ASP A 79 -73.32 -60.21 154.06
N GLU A 80 -72.37 -60.26 154.99
CA GLU A 80 -70.98 -59.80 154.77
C GLU A 80 -70.21 -60.69 153.78
N ILE A 81 -70.51 -62.01 153.76
CA ILE A 81 -69.86 -62.96 152.84
C ILE A 81 -70.38 -62.79 151.40
N LEU A 82 -71.67 -62.48 151.23
CA LEU A 82 -72.26 -62.23 149.91
C LEU A 82 -71.73 -60.93 149.29
N GLU A 83 -71.45 -59.92 150.11
CA GLU A 83 -70.90 -58.64 149.65
C GLU A 83 -69.46 -58.78 149.12
N GLN A 84 -68.59 -59.51 149.83
CA GLN A 84 -67.20 -59.77 149.41
C GLN A 84 -67.09 -60.56 148.10
N LEU A 85 -68.00 -61.51 147.86
CA LEU A 85 -68.02 -62.28 146.61
C LEU A 85 -68.40 -61.37 145.43
N ARG A 86 -69.33 -60.44 145.65
CA ARG A 86 -69.79 -59.50 144.62
C ARG A 86 -68.72 -58.47 144.26
N THR A 87 -67.97 -57.96 145.24
CA THR A 87 -66.84 -57.04 145.01
C THR A 87 -65.68 -57.75 144.32
N ALA A 88 -65.30 -58.95 144.77
CA ALA A 88 -64.24 -59.73 144.13
C ALA A 88 -64.57 -60.09 142.66
N GLN A 89 -65.82 -60.44 142.36
CA GLN A 89 -66.26 -60.66 140.97
C GLN A 89 -66.21 -59.36 140.13
N SER A 90 -66.62 -58.23 140.71
CA SER A 90 -66.55 -56.92 140.05
C SER A 90 -65.11 -56.51 139.75
N ASP A 91 -64.19 -56.69 140.69
CA ASP A 91 -62.78 -56.31 140.53
C ASP A 91 -62.06 -57.21 139.51
N LEU A 92 -62.36 -58.51 139.50
CA LEU A 92 -61.84 -59.42 138.49
C LEU A 92 -62.35 -59.04 137.09
N GLN A 93 -63.60 -58.59 136.98
CA GLN A 93 -64.15 -58.09 135.72
C GLN A 93 -63.50 -56.77 135.28
N LYS A 94 -63.19 -55.85 136.20
CA LYS A 94 -62.46 -54.61 135.90
C LYS A 94 -61.03 -54.88 135.44
N VAL A 95 -60.28 -55.69 136.17
CA VAL A 95 -58.89 -56.04 135.80
C VAL A 95 -58.84 -56.80 134.47
N SER A 96 -59.84 -57.65 134.20
CA SER A 96 -59.95 -58.33 132.90
C SER A 96 -60.17 -57.33 131.75
N ARG A 97 -61.02 -56.32 131.96
CA ARG A 97 -61.23 -55.23 130.98
C ARG A 97 -59.97 -54.39 130.79
N GLU A 98 -59.34 -53.93 131.86
CA GLU A 98 -58.08 -53.17 131.78
C GLU A 98 -56.98 -53.97 131.08
N LYS A 99 -56.85 -55.26 131.37
CA LYS A 99 -55.90 -56.14 130.67
C LYS A 99 -56.23 -56.27 129.19
N GLN A 100 -57.50 -56.33 128.83
CA GLN A 100 -57.95 -56.38 127.44
C GLN A 100 -57.67 -55.06 126.72
N ASP A 101 -57.94 -53.92 127.35
CA ASP A 101 -57.69 -52.58 126.81
C ASP A 101 -56.19 -52.34 126.62
N VAL A 102 -55.36 -52.68 127.61
CA VAL A 102 -53.88 -52.59 127.49
C VAL A 102 -53.34 -53.54 126.43
N ALA A 103 -53.92 -54.74 126.28
CA ALA A 103 -53.53 -55.67 125.21
C ALA A 103 -53.88 -55.10 123.81
N GLN A 104 -55.03 -54.44 123.68
CA GLN A 104 -55.42 -53.75 122.44
C GLN A 104 -54.51 -52.54 122.17
N GLU A 105 -54.21 -51.71 123.17
CA GLU A 105 -53.27 -50.59 123.04
C GLU A 105 -51.88 -51.08 122.64
N LEU A 106 -51.38 -52.17 123.25
CA LEU A 106 -50.09 -52.75 122.87
C LEU A 106 -50.10 -53.28 121.43
N GLN A 107 -51.19 -53.93 121.01
CA GLN A 107 -51.33 -54.41 119.64
C GLN A 107 -51.33 -53.24 118.65
N THR A 108 -52.12 -52.19 118.90
CA THR A 108 -52.14 -51.00 118.03
C THR A 108 -50.78 -50.29 118.01
N ALA A 109 -50.10 -50.19 119.15
CA ALA A 109 -48.75 -49.63 119.22
C ALA A 109 -47.74 -50.46 118.42
N GLN A 110 -47.81 -51.79 118.47
CA GLN A 110 -46.98 -52.70 117.67
C GLN A 110 -47.28 -52.59 116.17
N GLU A 111 -48.55 -52.50 115.78
CA GLU A 111 -48.96 -52.29 114.39
C GLU A 111 -48.46 -50.94 113.85
N LEU A 112 -48.59 -49.86 114.63
CA LEU A 112 -48.05 -48.55 114.31
C LEU A 112 -46.52 -48.56 114.21
N GLN A 113 -45.83 -49.26 115.11
CA GLN A 113 -44.37 -49.42 115.06
C GLN A 113 -43.94 -50.16 113.79
N ASN A 114 -44.61 -51.25 113.44
CA ASN A 114 -44.34 -52.01 112.22
C ASN A 114 -44.60 -51.18 110.96
N LEU A 115 -45.68 -50.39 110.95
CA LEU A 115 -45.99 -49.47 109.85
C LEU A 115 -44.93 -48.37 109.73
N ALA A 116 -44.51 -47.80 110.85
CA ALA A 116 -43.43 -46.81 110.90
C ALA A 116 -42.11 -47.40 110.41
N GLN A 117 -41.75 -48.62 110.81
CA GLN A 117 -40.55 -49.32 110.32
C GLN A 117 -40.61 -49.58 108.80
N ARG A 118 -41.76 -50.03 108.28
CA ARG A 118 -41.95 -50.22 106.82
C ARG A 118 -41.82 -48.90 106.06
N ARG A 119 -42.43 -47.82 106.56
CA ARG A 119 -42.28 -46.48 105.97
C ARG A 119 -40.85 -46.01 106.01
N LEU A 120 -40.14 -46.20 107.12
CA LEU A 120 -38.74 -45.80 107.27
C LEU A 120 -37.86 -46.58 106.28
N LYS A 121 -38.11 -47.89 106.12
CA LYS A 121 -37.42 -48.71 105.11
C LYS A 121 -37.67 -48.19 103.69
N SER A 122 -38.92 -47.94 103.31
CA SER A 122 -39.27 -47.41 101.99
C SER A 122 -38.70 -46.01 101.74
N ILE A 123 -38.73 -45.13 102.74
CA ILE A 123 -38.12 -43.81 102.67
C ILE A 123 -36.60 -43.93 102.49
N ASN A 124 -35.96 -44.87 103.19
CA ASN A 124 -34.52 -45.08 103.06
C ASN A 124 -34.14 -45.66 101.69
N GLU A 125 -34.94 -46.58 101.15
CA GLU A 125 -34.78 -47.10 99.77
C GLU A 125 -34.94 -45.95 98.75
N ASN A 126 -36.03 -45.18 98.83
CA ASN A 126 -36.26 -44.03 97.95
C ASN A 126 -35.18 -42.95 98.09
N PHE A 127 -34.64 -42.74 99.30
CA PHE A 127 -33.57 -41.79 99.55
C PHE A 127 -32.25 -42.25 98.90
N GLU A 128 -31.90 -43.52 99.00
CA GLU A 128 -30.72 -44.06 98.31
C GLU A 128 -30.90 -44.06 96.78
N ASP A 129 -32.10 -44.33 96.27
CA ASP A 129 -32.41 -44.22 94.83
C ASP A 129 -32.30 -42.77 94.34
N ALA A 130 -32.90 -41.82 95.05
CA ALA A 130 -32.81 -40.40 94.72
C ALA A 130 -31.37 -39.89 94.78
N LYS A 131 -30.57 -40.36 95.75
CA LYS A 131 -29.15 -40.07 95.87
C LYS A 131 -28.34 -40.67 94.73
N ALA A 132 -28.67 -41.88 94.28
CA ALA A 132 -28.05 -42.50 93.11
C ALA A 132 -28.39 -41.75 91.81
N GLN A 133 -29.64 -41.33 91.64
CA GLN A 133 -30.06 -40.50 90.51
C GLN A 133 -29.37 -39.13 90.52
N LEU A 134 -29.31 -38.47 91.68
CA LEU A 134 -28.61 -37.18 91.82
C LEU A 134 -27.13 -37.32 91.48
N LYS A 135 -26.49 -38.42 91.91
CA LYS A 135 -25.10 -38.73 91.53
C LYS A 135 -24.96 -38.91 90.02
N SER A 136 -25.84 -39.67 89.38
CA SER A 136 -25.81 -39.87 87.92
C SER A 136 -26.00 -38.56 87.15
N VAL A 137 -26.96 -37.72 87.55
CA VAL A 137 -27.20 -36.41 86.94
C VAL A 137 -26.01 -35.47 87.19
N SER A 138 -25.42 -35.49 88.38
CA SER A 138 -24.19 -34.75 88.68
C SER A 138 -23.03 -35.20 87.77
N ASP A 139 -22.83 -36.50 87.60
CA ASP A 139 -21.79 -37.05 86.72
C ASP A 139 -22.04 -36.65 85.26
N GLN A 140 -23.30 -36.70 84.79
CA GLN A 140 -23.67 -36.20 83.46
C GLN A 140 -23.41 -34.70 83.30
N ALA A 141 -23.77 -33.88 84.29
CA ALA A 141 -23.53 -32.44 84.26
C ALA A 141 -22.03 -32.11 84.22
N THR A 142 -21.20 -32.85 84.95
CA THR A 142 -19.73 -32.68 84.89
C THR A 142 -19.16 -33.08 83.54
N LYS A 143 -19.66 -34.18 82.94
CA LYS A 143 -19.28 -34.59 81.58
C LYS A 143 -19.69 -33.54 80.54
N LEU A 144 -20.94 -33.07 80.57
CA LEU A 144 -21.43 -32.04 79.65
C LEU A 144 -20.62 -30.75 79.78
N LYS A 145 -20.28 -30.35 81.01
CA LYS A 145 -19.44 -29.18 81.27
C LYS A 145 -18.05 -29.34 80.64
N LYS A 146 -17.46 -30.54 80.71
CA LYS A 146 -16.17 -30.84 80.07
C LYS A 146 -16.29 -30.82 78.55
N ASP A 147 -17.35 -31.39 77.98
CA ASP A 147 -17.59 -31.40 76.53
C ASP A 147 -17.79 -29.97 75.99
N ILE A 148 -18.55 -29.12 76.70
CA ILE A 148 -18.71 -27.70 76.37
C ILE A 148 -17.36 -26.98 76.39
N GLN A 149 -16.50 -27.24 77.38
CA GLN A 149 -15.16 -26.63 77.42
C GLN A 149 -14.30 -27.06 76.24
N THR A 150 -14.33 -28.34 75.85
CA THR A 150 -13.63 -28.86 74.67
C THR A 150 -14.14 -28.20 73.40
N LEU A 151 -15.46 -28.15 73.19
CA LEU A 151 -16.09 -27.51 72.03
C LEU A 151 -15.79 -26.01 71.95
N LEU A 152 -15.74 -25.31 73.08
CA LEU A 152 -15.36 -23.89 73.10
C LEU A 152 -13.90 -23.70 72.68
N LYS A 153 -13.01 -24.62 73.05
CA LYS A 153 -11.61 -24.59 72.62
C LYS A 153 -11.49 -24.86 71.12
N GLU A 154 -12.14 -25.90 70.61
CA GLU A 154 -12.16 -26.23 69.18
C GLU A 154 -12.75 -25.08 68.34
N ARG A 155 -13.84 -24.46 68.80
CA ARG A 155 -14.43 -23.29 68.15
C ARG A 155 -13.45 -22.13 68.08
N LYS A 156 -12.68 -21.89 69.14
CA LYS A 156 -11.65 -20.84 69.16
C LYS A 156 -10.55 -21.13 68.15
N GLU A 157 -10.03 -22.36 68.12
CA GLU A 157 -9.00 -22.79 67.16
C GLU A 157 -9.50 -22.68 65.70
N LEU A 158 -10.76 -23.05 65.43
CA LEU A 158 -11.38 -22.89 64.12
C LEU A 158 -11.53 -21.42 63.71
N LEU A 159 -11.88 -20.52 64.62
CA LEU A 159 -11.94 -19.08 64.34
C LEU A 159 -10.56 -18.50 64.03
N GLU A 160 -9.53 -18.92 64.76
CA GLU A 160 -8.13 -18.55 64.49
C GLU A 160 -7.68 -19.07 63.11
N SER A 161 -8.01 -20.32 62.78
CA SER A 161 -7.74 -20.89 61.46
C SER A 161 -8.45 -20.13 60.34
N LYS A 162 -9.75 -19.83 60.52
CA LYS A 162 -10.54 -19.04 59.57
C LYS A 162 -9.91 -17.66 59.32
N THR A 163 -9.57 -16.94 60.38
CA THR A 163 -8.94 -15.61 60.25
C THR A 163 -7.57 -15.68 59.57
N ARG A 164 -6.79 -16.75 59.79
CA ARG A 164 -5.53 -16.99 59.07
C ARG A 164 -5.77 -17.27 57.59
N LEU A 165 -6.75 -18.09 57.25
CA LEU A 165 -7.14 -18.37 55.87
C LEU A 165 -7.64 -17.12 55.14
N ASP A 166 -8.49 -16.31 55.79
CA ASP A 166 -8.99 -15.05 55.22
C ASP A 166 -7.84 -14.07 54.91
N LYS A 167 -6.81 -14.02 55.77
CA LYS A 167 -5.58 -13.26 55.49
C LYS A 167 -4.81 -13.82 54.30
N GLN A 168 -4.66 -15.15 54.20
CA GLN A 168 -3.99 -15.79 53.06
C GLN A 168 -4.73 -15.54 51.75
N ILE A 169 -6.07 -15.63 51.75
CA ILE A 169 -6.91 -15.32 50.58
C ILE A 169 -6.71 -13.87 50.15
N THR A 170 -6.68 -12.94 51.11
CA THR A 170 -6.47 -11.51 50.81
C THR A 170 -5.08 -11.27 50.20
N GLN A 171 -4.04 -11.88 50.76
CA GLN A 171 -2.68 -11.81 50.22
C GLN A 171 -2.56 -12.42 48.81
N LEU A 172 -3.19 -13.58 48.58
CA LEU A 172 -3.21 -14.22 47.27
C LEU A 172 -3.95 -13.35 46.24
N HIS A 173 -5.08 -12.74 46.61
CA HIS A 173 -5.78 -11.80 45.73
C HIS A 173 -4.93 -10.58 45.37
N GLU A 174 -4.17 -10.03 46.31
CA GLU A 174 -3.23 -8.93 46.03
C GLU A 174 -2.11 -9.39 45.08
N GLN A 175 -1.55 -10.59 45.29
CA GLN A 175 -0.54 -11.15 44.40
C GLN A 175 -1.07 -11.39 42.98
N VAL A 176 -2.29 -11.94 42.84
CA VAL A 176 -2.94 -12.14 41.55
C VAL A 176 -3.16 -10.80 40.84
N ARG A 177 -3.68 -9.78 41.53
CA ARG A 177 -3.84 -8.44 40.96
C ARG A 177 -2.51 -7.83 40.50
N ALA A 178 -1.46 -7.97 41.30
CA ALA A 178 -0.13 -7.49 40.93
C ALA A 178 0.41 -8.19 39.68
N ARG A 179 0.19 -9.51 39.58
CA ARG A 179 0.56 -10.30 38.40
C ARG A 179 -0.26 -9.94 37.17
N ASP A 180 -1.56 -9.70 37.31
CA ASP A 180 -2.43 -9.29 36.20
C ASP A 180 -1.98 -7.93 35.62
N GLU A 181 -1.62 -6.98 36.48
CA GLU A 181 -1.04 -5.69 36.08
C GLU A 181 0.33 -5.87 35.38
N GLU A 182 1.18 -6.77 35.88
CA GLU A 182 2.46 -7.10 35.26
C GLU A 182 2.28 -7.74 33.87
N LEU A 183 1.33 -8.67 33.75
CA LEU A 183 0.96 -9.31 32.48
C LEU A 183 0.41 -8.30 31.49
N LYS A 184 -0.46 -7.38 31.92
CA LYS A 184 -0.99 -6.31 31.07
C LYS A 184 0.12 -5.41 30.55
N LYS A 185 1.04 -4.96 31.41
CA LYS A 185 2.24 -4.20 30.99
C LYS A 185 3.11 -5.00 30.01
N GLY A 186 3.24 -6.31 30.22
CA GLY A 186 3.92 -7.21 29.30
C GLY A 186 3.26 -7.28 27.93
N GLN A 187 1.93 -7.43 27.88
CA GLN A 187 1.14 -7.45 26.65
C GLN A 187 1.25 -6.13 25.89
N GLU A 188 1.19 -4.99 26.59
CA GLU A 188 1.39 -3.67 25.98
C GLU A 188 2.79 -3.53 25.36
N LYS A 189 3.84 -3.98 26.07
CA LYS A 189 5.21 -4.01 25.52
C LYS A 189 5.31 -4.88 24.28
N ILE A 190 4.74 -6.09 24.31
CA ILE A 190 4.74 -7.01 23.16
C ILE A 190 3.99 -6.37 21.97
N ALA A 191 2.84 -5.74 22.21
CA ALA A 191 2.08 -5.06 21.16
C ALA A 191 2.89 -3.92 20.51
N VAL A 192 3.61 -3.12 21.31
CA VAL A 192 4.53 -2.09 20.79
C VAL A 192 5.67 -2.72 19.99
N GLN A 193 6.30 -3.79 20.50
CA GLN A 193 7.37 -4.50 19.79
C GLN A 193 6.89 -5.09 18.46
N ASN A 194 5.70 -5.67 18.42
CA ASN A 194 5.11 -6.21 17.19
C ASN A 194 4.88 -5.10 16.15
N ARG A 195 4.42 -3.90 16.57
CA ARG A 195 4.32 -2.75 15.66
C ARG A 195 5.69 -2.32 15.11
N ILE A 196 6.71 -2.28 15.96
CA ILE A 196 8.09 -1.94 15.54
C ILE A 196 8.63 -2.99 14.55
N LEU A 197 8.41 -4.28 14.83
CA LEU A 197 8.83 -5.37 13.93
C LEU A 197 8.12 -5.26 12.58
N GLN A 198 6.81 -4.98 12.57
CA GLN A 198 6.05 -4.78 11.34
C GLN A 198 6.59 -3.58 10.54
N GLN A 199 6.88 -2.45 11.19
CA GLN A 199 7.49 -1.28 10.54
C GLN A 199 8.88 -1.58 9.96
N ARG A 200 9.71 -2.34 10.69
CA ARG A 200 11.02 -2.77 10.19
C ARG A 200 10.88 -3.69 8.99
N GLN A 201 9.91 -4.59 9.00
CA GLN A 201 9.68 -5.51 7.89
C GLN A 201 9.20 -4.78 6.63
N THR A 202 8.30 -3.80 6.77
CA THR A 202 7.91 -2.94 5.64
C THR A 202 9.10 -2.13 5.09
N HIS A 203 9.96 -1.63 5.98
CA HIS A 203 11.14 -0.88 5.56
C HIS A 203 12.19 -1.76 4.86
N LEU A 204 12.40 -2.98 5.35
CA LEU A 204 13.27 -3.96 4.68
C LEU A 204 12.75 -4.30 3.28
N GLN A 205 11.44 -4.51 3.14
CA GLN A 205 10.84 -4.78 1.83
C GLN A 205 11.00 -3.60 0.87
N GLU A 206 10.86 -2.36 1.35
CA GLU A 206 11.14 -1.16 0.56
C GLU A 206 12.62 -1.09 0.12
N LEU A 207 13.55 -1.37 1.03
CA LEU A 207 14.99 -1.42 0.72
C LEU A 207 15.33 -2.50 -0.31
N GLU A 208 14.73 -3.69 -0.21
CA GLU A 208 14.90 -4.76 -1.20
C GLU A 208 14.42 -4.32 -2.59
N THR A 209 13.23 -3.70 -2.68
CA THR A 209 12.74 -3.19 -3.97
C THR A 209 13.65 -2.10 -4.55
N ARG A 210 14.20 -1.24 -3.69
CA ARG A 210 15.14 -0.20 -4.11
C ARG A 210 16.46 -0.78 -4.59
N LEU A 211 17.00 -1.79 -3.91
CA LEU A 211 18.19 -2.50 -4.35
C LEU A 211 17.98 -3.15 -5.72
N GLN A 212 16.85 -3.82 -5.94
CA GLN A 212 16.53 -4.40 -7.24
C GLN A 212 16.45 -3.34 -8.35
N SER A 213 15.87 -2.17 -8.04
CA SER A 213 15.81 -1.06 -9.00
C SER A 213 17.19 -0.50 -9.36
N LEU A 214 18.08 -0.41 -8.37
CA LEU A 214 19.45 0.06 -8.57
C LEU A 214 20.28 -0.97 -9.36
N GLU A 215 20.10 -2.26 -9.10
CA GLU A 215 20.74 -3.32 -9.87
C GLU A 215 20.30 -3.29 -11.35
N ASN A 216 19.01 -3.09 -11.60
CA ASN A 216 18.49 -2.91 -12.96
C ASN A 216 19.07 -1.66 -13.64
N GLN A 217 19.17 -0.53 -12.93
CA GLN A 217 19.81 0.68 -13.44
C GLN A 217 21.29 0.46 -13.75
N GLN A 218 22.01 -0.26 -12.88
CA GLN A 218 23.42 -0.59 -13.10
C GLN A 218 23.61 -1.43 -14.36
N ASN A 219 22.76 -2.44 -14.57
CA ASN A 219 22.79 -3.27 -15.78
C ASN A 219 22.47 -2.47 -17.05
N GLN A 220 21.52 -1.53 -16.98
CA GLN A 220 21.22 -0.63 -18.09
C GLN A 220 22.41 0.28 -18.43
N LEU A 221 23.02 0.91 -17.42
CA LEU A 221 24.21 1.75 -17.61
C LEU A 221 25.39 0.96 -18.15
N GLN A 222 25.59 -0.27 -17.69
CA GLN A 222 26.62 -1.17 -18.20
C GLN A 222 26.42 -1.45 -19.69
N THR A 223 25.18 -1.73 -20.09
CA THR A 223 24.82 -1.93 -21.50
C THR A 223 25.06 -0.66 -22.33
N GLU A 224 24.72 0.52 -21.82
CA GLU A 224 25.02 1.80 -22.49
C GLU A 224 26.52 2.03 -22.66
N ILE A 225 27.32 1.71 -21.64
CA ILE A 225 28.78 1.83 -21.70
C ILE A 225 29.32 0.92 -22.81
N GLU A 226 28.91 -0.35 -22.84
CA GLU A 226 29.34 -1.30 -23.87
C GLU A 226 28.96 -0.86 -25.30
N GLN A 227 27.77 -0.27 -25.47
CA GLN A 227 27.35 0.34 -26.73
C GLN A 227 28.21 1.55 -27.11
N ARG A 228 28.53 2.41 -26.16
CA ARG A 228 29.41 3.58 -26.38
C ARG A 228 30.82 3.17 -26.73
N ASP A 229 31.37 2.18 -26.03
CA ASP A 229 32.72 1.64 -26.31
C ASP A 229 32.78 1.04 -27.72
N SER A 230 31.75 0.30 -28.12
CA SER A 230 31.62 -0.21 -29.49
C SER A 230 31.59 0.94 -30.51
N ARG A 231 30.85 2.01 -30.21
CA ARG A 231 30.77 3.19 -31.09
C ARG A 231 32.09 3.95 -31.17
N ILE A 232 32.82 4.07 -30.06
CA ILE A 232 34.15 4.69 -30.02
C ILE A 232 35.11 3.89 -30.90
N ALA A 233 35.12 2.56 -30.78
CA ALA A 233 35.95 1.69 -31.62
C ALA A 233 35.64 1.83 -33.13
N GLU A 234 34.36 1.97 -33.50
CA GLU A 234 33.96 2.26 -34.89
C GLU A 234 34.48 3.63 -35.37
N LEU A 235 34.37 4.66 -34.53
CA LEU A 235 34.83 6.00 -34.86
C LEU A 235 36.36 6.05 -35.00
N ASP A 236 37.10 5.39 -34.11
CA ASP A 236 38.56 5.28 -34.20
C ASP A 236 38.99 4.60 -35.50
N LYS A 237 38.27 3.54 -35.92
CA LYS A 237 38.52 2.90 -37.21
C LYS A 237 38.26 3.87 -38.38
N ALA A 238 37.19 4.67 -38.32
CA ALA A 238 36.88 5.65 -39.35
C ALA A 238 37.89 6.82 -39.40
N ILE A 239 38.38 7.27 -38.24
CA ILE A 239 39.44 8.29 -38.14
C ILE A 239 40.72 7.76 -38.78
N ASN A 240 41.17 6.56 -38.40
CA ASN A 240 42.37 5.94 -38.97
C ASN A 240 42.28 5.80 -40.50
N GLN A 241 41.11 5.44 -41.04
CA GLN A 241 40.87 5.37 -42.48
C GLN A 241 40.97 6.76 -43.14
N LYS A 242 40.41 7.80 -42.52
CA LYS A 242 40.50 9.17 -43.01
C LYS A 242 41.92 9.70 -42.97
N ASP A 243 42.68 9.44 -41.90
CA ASP A 243 44.07 9.86 -41.78
C ASP A 243 44.94 9.24 -42.87
N PHE A 244 44.73 7.95 -43.17
CA PHE A 244 45.39 7.30 -44.30
C PHE A 244 45.02 7.95 -45.64
N ALA A 245 43.74 8.24 -45.86
CA ALA A 245 43.28 8.91 -47.08
C ALA A 245 43.83 10.33 -47.22
N LEU A 246 43.93 11.09 -46.12
CA LEU A 246 44.51 12.42 -46.07
C LEU A 246 46.00 12.37 -46.40
N LYS A 247 46.76 11.46 -45.78
CA LYS A 247 48.18 11.27 -46.09
C LYS A 247 48.43 10.94 -47.56
N ASN A 248 47.57 10.11 -48.16
CA ASN A 248 47.64 9.81 -49.59
C ASN A 248 47.34 11.03 -50.46
N ARG A 249 46.31 11.81 -50.11
CA ARG A 249 45.97 13.06 -50.82
C ARG A 249 47.08 14.11 -50.70
N GLU A 250 47.68 14.26 -49.53
CA GLU A 250 48.82 15.15 -49.31
C GLU A 250 50.01 14.74 -50.18
N SER A 251 50.31 13.43 -50.27
CA SER A 251 51.34 12.94 -51.19
C SER A 251 51.02 13.25 -52.67
N GLN A 252 49.75 13.12 -53.09
CA GLN A 252 49.32 13.46 -54.43
C GLN A 252 49.42 14.97 -54.71
N LEU A 253 49.01 15.81 -53.76
CA LEU A 253 49.13 17.27 -53.85
C LEU A 253 50.59 17.68 -54.00
N ASN A 254 51.48 17.16 -53.16
CA ASN A 254 52.93 17.45 -53.26
C ASN A 254 53.51 17.04 -54.63
N LYS A 255 53.08 15.90 -55.19
CA LYS A 255 53.48 15.51 -56.56
C LYS A 255 52.96 16.48 -57.61
N LEU A 256 51.70 16.88 -57.50
CA LEU A 256 51.06 17.80 -58.44
C LEU A 256 51.68 19.20 -58.37
N GLU A 257 51.97 19.69 -57.17
CA GLU A 257 52.70 20.95 -56.95
C GLU A 257 54.09 20.90 -57.57
N SER A 258 54.82 19.78 -57.40
CA SER A 258 56.11 19.58 -58.05
C SER A 258 55.99 19.61 -59.58
N HIS A 259 54.99 18.93 -60.14
CA HIS A 259 54.73 18.95 -61.58
C HIS A 259 54.39 20.35 -62.09
N LEU A 260 53.55 21.08 -61.36
CA LEU A 260 53.15 22.45 -61.70
C LEU A 260 54.36 23.38 -61.66
N LYS A 261 55.22 23.28 -60.65
CA LYS A 261 56.47 24.04 -60.56
C LYS A 261 57.37 23.78 -61.78
N THR A 262 57.54 22.52 -62.18
CA THR A 262 58.31 22.18 -63.38
C THR A 262 57.66 22.74 -64.65
N ALA A 263 56.34 22.63 -64.79
CA ALA A 263 55.60 23.16 -65.94
C ALA A 263 55.72 24.69 -66.05
N VAL A 264 55.63 25.40 -64.92
CA VAL A 264 55.84 26.86 -64.86
C VAL A 264 57.25 27.22 -65.30
N GLN A 265 58.29 26.53 -64.80
CA GLN A 265 59.67 26.78 -65.22
C GLN A 265 59.88 26.56 -66.73
N VAL A 266 59.30 25.49 -67.29
CA VAL A 266 59.34 25.21 -68.72
C VAL A 266 58.61 26.30 -69.51
N LEU A 267 57.45 26.76 -69.03
CA LEU A 267 56.69 27.82 -69.67
C LEU A 267 57.44 29.17 -69.63
N GLU A 268 58.10 29.50 -68.51
CA GLU A 268 58.96 30.69 -68.39
C GLU A 268 60.13 30.62 -69.38
N GLN A 269 60.76 29.45 -69.55
CA GLN A 269 61.77 29.23 -70.59
C GLN A 269 61.20 29.45 -72.00
N TYR A 270 60.01 28.92 -72.30
CA TYR A 270 59.34 29.18 -73.57
C TYR A 270 59.01 30.67 -73.76
N TYR A 271 58.52 31.37 -72.74
CA TYR A 271 58.22 32.81 -72.84
C TYR A 271 59.47 33.64 -73.11
N GLN A 272 60.60 33.32 -72.49
CA GLN A 272 61.89 33.98 -72.78
C GLN A 272 62.29 33.76 -74.25
N ILE A 273 62.22 32.52 -74.74
CA ILE A 273 62.52 32.16 -76.14
C ILE A 273 61.54 32.85 -77.12
N TYR A 274 60.25 32.93 -76.78
CA TYR A 274 59.23 33.55 -77.64
C TYR A 274 59.33 35.08 -77.68
N GLN A 275 59.78 35.73 -76.59
CA GLN A 275 60.05 37.18 -76.62
C GLN A 275 61.28 37.51 -77.47
N GLU A 276 62.32 36.67 -77.46
CA GLU A 276 63.50 36.82 -78.32
C GLU A 276 63.19 36.62 -79.82
N LEU A 277 62.12 35.90 -80.19
CA LEU A 277 61.74 35.66 -81.59
C LEU A 277 60.81 36.72 -82.22
N ARG A 278 60.31 37.70 -81.47
CA ARG A 278 59.16 38.53 -81.89
C ARG A 278 59.49 39.95 -82.38
N GLU A 279 60.67 40.15 -82.97
CA GLU A 279 61.07 41.46 -83.54
C GLU A 279 60.51 41.76 -84.96
N ARG A 280 59.59 40.95 -85.54
CA ARG A 280 59.14 41.16 -86.94
C ARG A 280 57.64 41.49 -87.07
N GLN A 281 57.34 42.60 -87.75
CA GLN A 281 55.99 43.11 -88.02
C GLN A 281 55.23 42.17 -88.98
N ILE A 282 53.92 41.97 -88.75
CA ILE A 282 53.07 41.15 -89.63
C ILE A 282 52.80 41.92 -90.93
N ALA A 283 53.20 41.33 -92.05
CA ALA A 283 53.11 41.89 -93.40
C ALA A 283 51.88 41.39 -94.18
N ILE A 284 51.53 40.11 -94.04
CA ILE A 284 50.37 39.49 -94.69
C ILE A 284 49.55 38.78 -93.63
N VAL A 285 48.22 38.95 -93.67
CA VAL A 285 47.30 38.27 -92.75
C VAL A 285 46.70 37.03 -93.43
N ARG A 286 46.39 36.00 -92.65
CA ARG A 286 45.69 34.80 -93.09
C ARG A 286 44.34 35.19 -93.69
N GLY A 287 44.04 34.69 -94.87
CA GLY A 287 42.80 35.00 -95.59
C GLY A 287 42.87 36.26 -96.46
N GLN A 288 43.98 36.99 -96.45
CA GLN A 288 44.21 38.11 -97.36
C GLN A 288 44.28 37.61 -98.82
N VAL A 289 43.56 38.27 -99.72
CA VAL A 289 43.59 37.97 -101.15
C VAL A 289 44.82 38.63 -101.76
N LEU A 290 45.71 37.82 -102.32
CA LEU A 290 46.96 38.27 -102.94
C LEU A 290 46.82 38.46 -104.46
N ALA A 291 45.89 37.76 -105.10
CA ALA A 291 45.52 38.03 -106.48
C ALA A 291 44.06 37.64 -106.75
N LEU A 292 43.43 38.37 -107.67
CA LEU A 292 42.06 38.15 -108.14
C LEU A 292 42.04 38.28 -109.66
N GLY A 293 41.38 37.37 -110.37
CA GLY A 293 41.17 37.51 -111.81
C GLY A 293 39.92 36.81 -112.32
N ALA A 294 39.24 37.45 -113.29
CA ALA A 294 38.19 36.83 -114.08
C ALA A 294 38.82 36.14 -115.29
N VAL A 295 38.46 34.89 -115.50
CA VAL A 295 39.08 34.02 -116.48
C VAL A 295 37.98 33.38 -117.33
N ARG A 296 38.15 33.43 -118.65
CA ARG A 296 37.36 32.64 -119.59
C ARG A 296 38.27 31.59 -120.21
N ILE A 297 37.94 30.32 -120.04
CA ILE A 297 38.72 29.22 -120.61
C ILE A 297 38.20 28.94 -122.03
N VAL A 298 39.01 29.32 -123.03
CA VAL A 298 38.70 29.14 -124.46
C VAL A 298 39.30 27.85 -125.03
N SER A 299 40.31 27.26 -124.36
CA SER A 299 40.88 25.95 -124.67
C SER A 299 41.58 25.35 -123.43
N PRO A 300 41.79 24.03 -123.32
CA PRO A 300 42.33 23.39 -122.12
C PRO A 300 43.80 23.77 -121.90
N ASN A 301 44.52 24.02 -122.99
CA ASN A 301 45.92 24.43 -122.97
C ASN A 301 46.12 25.86 -122.43
N ALA A 302 45.08 26.70 -122.45
CA ALA A 302 45.14 28.05 -121.92
C ALA A 302 45.04 28.10 -120.38
N VAL A 303 44.53 27.03 -119.73
CA VAL A 303 44.32 26.98 -118.28
C VAL A 303 45.63 27.17 -117.52
N LEU A 304 46.69 26.47 -117.92
CA LEU A 304 48.00 26.55 -117.25
C LEU A 304 48.60 27.95 -117.33
N GLN A 305 48.47 28.63 -118.48
CA GLN A 305 48.98 29.99 -118.66
C GLN A 305 48.26 30.98 -117.74
N VAL A 306 46.95 30.82 -117.57
CA VAL A 306 46.17 31.70 -116.69
C VAL A 306 46.49 31.46 -115.22
N VAL A 307 46.65 30.20 -114.81
CA VAL A 307 47.05 29.86 -113.44
C VAL A 307 48.44 30.43 -113.13
N ASP A 308 49.39 30.30 -114.06
CA ASP A 308 50.73 30.87 -113.89
C ASP A 308 50.70 32.40 -113.77
N GLU A 309 49.89 33.09 -114.58
CA GLU A 309 49.73 34.55 -114.50
C GLU A 309 49.11 35.00 -113.17
N LEU A 310 48.11 34.27 -112.66
CA LEU A 310 47.51 34.58 -111.35
C LEU A 310 48.48 34.35 -110.20
N LEU A 311 49.27 33.28 -110.24
CA LEU A 311 50.31 33.02 -109.25
C LEU A 311 51.43 34.05 -109.33
N ARG A 312 51.78 34.52 -110.53
CA ARG A 312 52.76 35.60 -110.74
C ARG A 312 52.30 36.89 -110.08
N ARG A 313 51.05 37.32 -110.29
CA ARG A 313 50.48 38.50 -109.62
C ARG A 313 50.40 38.33 -108.10
N ALA A 314 49.98 37.16 -107.63
CA ALA A 314 49.95 36.88 -106.20
C ALA A 314 51.35 36.97 -105.58
N ASN A 315 52.36 36.54 -106.33
CA ASN A 315 53.75 36.62 -105.93
C ASN A 315 54.25 38.07 -105.87
N GLU A 316 53.88 38.92 -106.83
CA GLU A 316 54.17 40.35 -106.80
C GLU A 316 53.57 41.02 -105.55
N SER A 317 52.28 40.80 -105.29
CA SER A 317 51.61 41.35 -104.10
C SER A 317 52.18 40.81 -102.79
N ALA A 318 52.62 39.55 -102.77
CA ALA A 318 53.28 38.98 -101.59
C ALA A 318 54.66 39.61 -101.33
N ILE A 319 55.45 39.87 -102.37
CA ILE A 319 56.77 40.54 -102.28
C ILE A 319 56.60 41.99 -101.82
N GLU A 320 55.60 42.69 -102.36
CA GLU A 320 55.29 44.06 -101.96
C GLU A 320 54.93 44.13 -100.47
N ALA A 321 54.10 43.19 -99.99
CA ALA A 321 53.67 43.16 -98.60
C ALA A 321 54.79 42.77 -97.63
N VAL A 322 55.61 41.76 -97.95
CA VAL A 322 56.65 41.21 -97.06
C VAL A 322 57.96 42.02 -97.09
N GLY A 323 58.08 42.96 -98.03
CA GLY A 323 59.20 43.88 -98.16
C GLY A 323 60.31 43.35 -99.08
N SER A 324 60.76 44.21 -100.00
CA SER A 324 61.72 43.87 -101.06
C SER A 324 63.21 43.91 -100.65
N ASN A 325 63.53 44.17 -99.38
CA ASN A 325 64.93 44.39 -98.96
C ASN A 325 65.84 43.16 -99.12
N ASP A 326 65.26 41.95 -99.11
CA ASP A 326 66.00 40.68 -99.24
C ASP A 326 65.47 39.75 -100.36
N VAL A 327 64.46 40.18 -101.11
CA VAL A 327 63.77 39.34 -102.11
C VAL A 327 63.85 39.98 -103.50
N LYS A 328 64.40 39.25 -104.47
CA LYS A 328 64.50 39.73 -105.86
C LYS A 328 63.12 39.61 -106.55
N PRO A 329 62.74 40.54 -107.46
CA PRO A 329 61.47 40.47 -108.19
C PRO A 329 61.23 39.15 -108.96
N SER A 330 62.28 38.39 -109.26
CA SER A 330 62.21 37.09 -109.93
C SER A 330 62.00 35.89 -109.00
N GLU A 331 62.01 36.08 -107.68
CA GLU A 331 61.90 35.00 -106.70
C GLU A 331 60.43 34.61 -106.46
N ARG A 332 60.15 33.30 -106.45
CA ARG A 332 58.80 32.77 -106.18
C ARG A 332 58.61 32.56 -104.68
N VAL A 333 58.21 33.63 -103.99
CA VAL A 333 57.82 33.66 -102.57
C VAL A 333 56.52 32.91 -102.35
N VAL A 334 55.55 33.04 -103.25
CA VAL A 334 54.27 32.34 -103.14
C VAL A 334 54.45 30.84 -103.39
N LYS A 335 54.06 30.03 -102.39
CA LYS A 335 54.08 28.56 -102.44
C LYS A 335 52.65 28.02 -102.50
N ILE A 336 52.34 27.31 -103.58
CA ILE A 336 51.11 26.53 -103.74
C ILE A 336 51.48 25.08 -104.03
N THR A 337 50.72 24.12 -103.48
CA THR A 337 51.03 22.70 -103.68
C THR A 337 50.65 22.24 -105.09
N LYS A 338 51.38 21.24 -105.62
CA LYS A 338 51.04 20.63 -106.93
C LYS A 338 49.62 20.08 -106.96
N ALA A 339 49.14 19.51 -105.86
CA ALA A 339 47.77 19.00 -105.74
C ALA A 339 46.73 20.12 -105.87
N GLN A 340 46.96 21.29 -105.24
CA GLN A 340 46.08 22.44 -105.38
C GLN A 340 46.07 23.01 -106.80
N VAL A 341 47.21 23.06 -107.48
CA VAL A 341 47.29 23.49 -108.88
C VAL A 341 46.57 22.51 -109.82
N GLN A 342 46.70 21.21 -109.58
CA GLN A 342 45.97 20.18 -110.32
C GLN A 342 44.46 20.29 -110.11
N GLN A 343 44.02 20.50 -108.86
CA GLN A 343 42.61 20.73 -108.54
C GLN A 343 42.08 22.00 -109.22
N LEU A 344 42.86 23.09 -109.20
CA LEU A 344 42.55 24.35 -109.89
C LEU A 344 42.38 24.14 -111.39
N THR A 345 43.30 23.39 -112.01
CA THR A 345 43.25 23.06 -113.44
C THR A 345 42.05 22.18 -113.80
N GLN A 346 41.68 21.23 -112.93
CA GLN A 346 40.55 20.32 -113.16
C GLN A 346 39.18 21.01 -112.99
N GLN A 347 39.08 21.98 -112.09
CA GLN A 347 37.85 22.73 -111.84
C GLN A 347 37.56 23.78 -112.92
N LEU A 348 38.61 24.33 -113.54
CA LEU A 348 38.51 25.24 -114.69
C LEU A 348 38.15 24.47 -115.96
N LYS A 349 36.85 24.18 -116.13
CA LYS A 349 36.30 23.51 -117.32
C LYS A 349 36.13 24.48 -118.49
N GLU A 350 36.12 23.94 -119.71
CA GLU A 350 35.83 24.71 -120.91
C GLU A 350 34.40 25.29 -120.89
N ASP A 351 34.23 26.43 -121.56
CA ASP A 351 32.95 27.10 -121.82
C ASP A 351 32.24 27.78 -120.62
N GLN A 352 32.98 28.06 -119.55
CA GLN A 352 32.50 28.88 -118.42
C GLN A 352 33.45 30.03 -118.06
N ASN A 353 32.88 31.12 -117.55
CA ASN A 353 33.65 32.21 -116.95
C ASN A 353 33.84 31.91 -115.46
N PHE A 354 35.05 32.05 -114.94
CA PHE A 354 35.38 31.82 -113.53
C PHE A 354 36.03 33.05 -112.92
N VAL A 355 35.92 33.17 -111.60
CA VAL A 355 36.72 34.08 -110.79
C VAL A 355 37.64 33.23 -109.93
N VAL A 356 38.94 33.52 -110.01
CA VAL A 356 39.94 32.81 -109.24
C VAL A 356 40.59 33.78 -108.25
N ARG A 357 40.62 33.37 -106.98
CA ARG A 357 41.31 34.07 -105.90
C ARG A 357 42.53 33.27 -105.46
N ILE A 358 43.65 33.96 -105.28
CA ILE A 358 44.80 33.42 -104.55
C ILE A 358 44.81 34.03 -103.17
N ILE A 359 44.70 33.19 -102.13
CA ILE A 359 44.47 33.61 -100.75
C ILE A 359 45.61 33.11 -99.87
N SER A 360 46.09 33.99 -98.98
CA SER A 360 47.09 33.64 -97.98
C SER A 360 46.59 32.58 -97.00
N ALA A 361 47.37 31.51 -96.80
CA ALA A 361 47.05 30.41 -95.90
C ALA A 361 47.40 30.69 -94.42
N GLY A 362 48.18 31.73 -94.14
CA GLY A 362 48.71 32.05 -92.81
C GLY A 362 49.01 33.54 -92.62
N ASN A 363 49.45 33.90 -91.41
CA ASN A 363 50.02 35.22 -91.15
C ASN A 363 51.53 35.14 -91.46
N TYR A 364 52.05 36.11 -92.20
CA TYR A 364 53.46 36.17 -92.59
C TYR A 364 54.06 37.50 -92.12
N VAL A 365 55.31 37.47 -91.69
CA VAL A 365 56.03 38.65 -91.19
C VAL A 365 57.00 39.19 -92.23
N GLU A 366 57.44 40.44 -92.07
CA GLU A 366 58.42 41.06 -92.96
C GLU A 366 59.72 40.21 -93.11
N GLY A 367 60.22 40.11 -94.33
CA GLY A 367 61.40 39.31 -94.70
C GLY A 367 61.17 37.79 -94.81
N GLU A 368 59.94 37.29 -94.67
CA GLU A 368 59.63 35.87 -94.85
C GLU A 368 59.68 35.44 -96.33
N LYS A 369 60.43 34.36 -96.60
CA LYS A 369 60.74 33.95 -97.99
C LYS A 369 59.72 33.00 -98.61
N GLU A 370 58.75 32.54 -97.82
CA GLU A 370 57.73 31.59 -98.27
C GLU A 370 56.34 31.95 -97.77
N VAL A 371 55.48 32.41 -98.67
CA VAL A 371 54.07 32.71 -98.39
C VAL A 371 53.22 31.59 -98.96
N ARG A 372 52.64 30.74 -98.11
CA ARG A 372 51.77 29.66 -98.58
C ARG A 372 50.40 30.20 -98.93
N VAL A 373 49.87 29.75 -100.05
CA VAL A 373 48.56 30.19 -100.56
C VAL A 373 47.69 29.00 -100.93
N PHE A 374 46.40 29.26 -101.02
CA PHE A 374 45.45 28.36 -101.67
C PHE A 374 44.64 29.13 -102.70
N ALA A 375 44.19 28.43 -103.73
CA ALA A 375 43.32 28.99 -104.76
C ALA A 375 41.85 28.67 -104.44
N ASP A 376 40.98 29.64 -104.66
CA ASP A 376 39.54 29.49 -104.54
C ASP A 376 38.87 29.92 -105.85
N ILE A 377 37.94 29.10 -106.35
CA ILE A 377 37.33 29.25 -107.68
C ILE A 377 35.83 29.30 -107.53
N VAL A 378 35.23 30.30 -108.16
CA VAL A 378 33.77 30.45 -108.25
C VAL A 378 33.37 30.78 -109.68
N VAL A 379 32.19 30.33 -110.10
CA VAL A 379 31.66 30.67 -111.43
C VAL A 379 31.37 32.17 -111.48
N ASN A 380 31.84 32.85 -112.53
CA ASN A 380 31.58 34.26 -112.76
C ASN A 380 30.21 34.43 -113.44
N GLN A 381 29.19 34.61 -112.62
CA GLN A 381 27.80 34.77 -113.04
C GLN A 381 27.28 36.14 -112.64
N LYS A 382 26.21 36.61 -113.31
CA LYS A 382 25.54 37.85 -112.92
C LYS A 382 24.86 37.64 -111.56
N ILE A 383 25.20 38.49 -110.59
CA ILE A 383 24.68 38.45 -109.22
C ILE A 383 23.56 39.49 -109.02
N PHE A 384 23.75 40.70 -109.55
CA PHE A 384 22.76 41.77 -109.48
C PHE A 384 22.53 42.37 -110.88
N SER A 385 21.27 42.68 -111.20
CA SER A 385 20.93 43.43 -112.41
C SER A 385 21.03 44.94 -112.15
N GLN A 386 21.25 45.73 -113.20
CA GLN A 386 21.19 47.18 -113.09
C GLN A 386 19.81 47.61 -112.54
N GLU A 387 19.78 48.65 -111.70
CA GLU A 387 18.60 49.14 -110.97
C GLU A 387 18.01 48.17 -109.92
N GLU A 388 18.69 47.06 -109.62
CA GLU A 388 18.23 46.15 -108.57
C GLU A 388 18.50 46.73 -107.17
N THR A 389 17.48 46.76 -106.31
CA THR A 389 17.65 47.18 -104.90
C THR A 389 18.33 46.10 -104.06
N ILE A 390 19.51 46.44 -103.54
CA ILE A 390 20.39 45.55 -102.78
C ILE A 390 20.12 45.68 -101.28
N ALA A 391 20.08 46.89 -100.75
CA ALA A 391 19.72 47.08 -99.36
C ALA A 391 18.87 48.34 -99.22
N ARG A 392 18.14 48.39 -98.12
CA ARG A 392 17.30 49.53 -97.75
C ARG A 392 17.42 49.75 -96.25
N VAL A 393 17.38 51.01 -95.83
CA VAL A 393 17.35 51.39 -94.42
C VAL A 393 16.33 52.51 -94.24
N SER A 394 15.45 52.35 -93.25
CA SER A 394 14.50 53.39 -92.88
C SER A 394 15.20 54.53 -92.15
N ILE A 395 14.83 55.77 -92.47
CA ILE A 395 15.24 56.97 -91.76
C ILE A 395 14.09 57.43 -90.85
N ASP A 396 14.43 57.92 -89.67
CA ASP A 396 13.46 58.65 -88.85
C ASP A 396 13.41 60.11 -89.32
N THR A 397 12.29 60.49 -89.95
CA THR A 397 12.03 61.86 -90.42
C THR A 397 12.13 62.93 -89.32
N SER A 398 12.12 62.53 -88.04
CA SER A 398 12.23 63.45 -86.90
C SER A 398 13.67 63.77 -86.48
N ASP A 399 14.68 63.05 -87.00
CA ASP A 399 16.08 63.15 -86.53
C ASP A 399 17.10 63.09 -87.71
N ILE A 400 17.07 64.11 -88.55
CA ILE A 400 17.86 64.25 -89.78
C ILE A 400 19.15 65.07 -89.49
N THR A 401 20.04 64.53 -88.65
CA THR A 401 21.38 65.10 -88.43
C THR A 401 22.44 64.38 -89.28
N GLU A 402 23.54 65.06 -89.65
CA GLU A 402 24.61 64.45 -90.45
C GLU A 402 25.19 63.18 -89.80
N GLU A 403 25.36 63.16 -88.47
CA GLU A 403 25.86 62.01 -87.73
C GLU A 403 24.89 60.81 -87.82
N ASN A 404 23.58 61.05 -87.63
CA ASN A 404 22.59 60.00 -87.73
C ASN A 404 22.44 59.48 -89.17
N ILE A 405 22.48 60.36 -90.17
CA ILE A 405 22.47 59.95 -91.59
C ILE A 405 23.73 59.13 -91.89
N GLN A 406 24.90 59.55 -91.42
CA GLN A 406 26.14 58.80 -91.59
C GLN A 406 26.04 57.41 -90.98
N GLN A 407 25.53 57.27 -89.76
CA GLN A 407 25.30 55.96 -89.14
C GLN A 407 24.33 55.10 -89.95
N ARG A 408 23.25 55.68 -90.50
CA ARG A 408 22.31 54.95 -91.37
C ARG A 408 22.97 54.51 -92.67
N ILE A 409 23.82 55.33 -93.26
CA ILE A 409 24.59 54.96 -94.45
C ILE A 409 25.61 53.87 -94.11
N ASP A 410 26.33 53.96 -92.99
CA ASP A 410 27.25 52.91 -92.56
C ASP A 410 26.54 51.57 -92.38
N ILE A 411 25.34 51.58 -91.78
CA ILE A 411 24.47 50.40 -91.69
C ILE A 411 24.06 49.91 -93.08
N LEU A 412 23.65 50.82 -93.97
CA LEU A 412 23.25 50.49 -95.34
C LEU A 412 24.41 49.86 -96.13
N LEU A 413 25.62 50.42 -96.04
CA LEU A 413 26.82 49.93 -96.69
C LEU A 413 27.25 48.58 -96.11
N ALA A 414 27.19 48.41 -94.80
CA ALA A 414 27.44 47.12 -94.15
C ALA A 414 26.43 46.05 -94.59
N ALA A 415 25.14 46.39 -94.62
CA ALA A 415 24.07 45.51 -95.11
C ALA A 415 24.23 45.18 -96.59
N THR A 416 24.64 46.16 -97.41
CA THR A 416 24.93 45.99 -98.83
C THR A 416 26.13 45.07 -99.03
N GLN A 417 27.23 45.28 -98.32
CA GLN A 417 28.42 44.44 -98.37
C GLN A 417 28.10 43.01 -97.92
N PHE A 418 27.28 42.85 -96.88
CA PHE A 418 26.82 41.55 -96.41
C PHE A 418 25.96 40.84 -97.45
N ARG A 419 24.95 41.52 -98.03
CA ARG A 419 24.11 40.93 -99.09
C ARG A 419 24.93 40.60 -100.32
N ALA A 420 25.87 41.46 -100.71
CA ALA A 420 26.76 41.24 -101.84
C ALA A 420 27.61 39.97 -101.64
N ARG A 421 28.28 39.84 -100.49
CA ARG A 421 29.06 38.64 -100.16
C ARG A 421 28.19 37.38 -100.10
N ARG A 422 27.01 37.47 -99.47
CA ARG A 422 26.08 36.35 -99.37
C ARG A 422 25.53 35.91 -100.73
N ALA A 423 25.30 36.86 -101.63
CA ALA A 423 24.83 36.59 -102.98
C ALA A 423 25.95 36.05 -103.89
N GLY A 424 27.22 36.18 -103.49
CA GLY A 424 28.37 35.63 -104.18
C GLY A 424 29.30 36.66 -104.81
N VAL A 425 29.13 37.96 -104.54
CA VAL A 425 30.10 38.97 -104.97
C VAL A 425 31.38 38.84 -104.14
N VAL A 426 32.50 38.70 -104.83
CA VAL A 426 33.84 38.53 -104.29
C VAL A 426 34.55 39.86 -104.11
N GLY A 427 34.35 40.79 -105.03
CA GLY A 427 34.94 42.13 -104.99
C GLY A 427 34.35 43.01 -103.88
N ASN A 428 34.98 44.17 -103.68
CA ASN A 428 34.52 45.16 -102.72
C ASN A 428 33.29 45.92 -103.25
N ILE A 429 32.54 46.57 -102.36
CA ILE A 429 31.52 47.55 -102.76
C ILE A 429 32.16 48.91 -103.05
N GLN A 430 31.61 49.64 -104.02
CA GLN A 430 32.01 51.02 -104.35
C GLN A 430 30.76 51.87 -104.54
N VAL A 431 30.72 53.04 -103.91
CA VAL A 431 29.65 54.02 -104.15
C VAL A 431 30.05 54.86 -105.36
N GLU A 432 29.28 54.79 -106.45
CA GLU A 432 29.57 55.45 -107.73
C GLU A 432 31.04 55.30 -108.21
N ASP A 433 31.82 56.37 -108.08
CA ASP A 433 33.21 56.51 -108.49
C ASP A 433 34.22 56.01 -107.43
N GLY A 434 33.73 55.48 -106.31
CA GLY A 434 34.53 54.97 -105.20
C GLY A 434 35.20 56.07 -104.37
N ARG A 435 34.85 57.35 -104.56
CA ARG A 435 35.41 58.46 -103.79
C ARG A 435 34.57 58.74 -102.55
N LEU A 436 35.25 58.92 -101.41
CA LEU A 436 34.61 59.32 -100.15
C LEU A 436 33.80 60.62 -100.30
N LYS A 437 34.25 61.54 -101.15
CA LYS A 437 33.56 62.81 -101.42
C LYS A 437 32.13 62.62 -101.92
N THR A 438 31.86 61.57 -102.70
CA THR A 438 30.53 61.27 -103.25
C THR A 438 29.55 60.89 -102.14
N ILE A 439 30.01 60.15 -101.14
CA ILE A 439 29.21 59.78 -99.96
C ILE A 439 28.95 61.01 -99.09
N VAL A 440 29.97 61.84 -98.87
CA VAL A 440 29.83 63.07 -98.07
C VAL A 440 28.81 64.03 -98.70
N ASN A 441 28.88 64.27 -100.00
CA ASN A 441 27.93 65.12 -100.71
C ASN A 441 26.48 64.61 -100.58
N PHE A 442 26.28 63.29 -100.64
CA PHE A 442 24.96 62.68 -100.49
C PHE A 442 24.40 62.88 -99.08
N ILE A 443 25.23 62.80 -98.04
CA ILE A 443 24.82 63.07 -96.65
C ILE A 443 24.37 64.52 -96.50
N GLU A 444 25.13 65.46 -97.07
CA GLU A 444 24.84 66.91 -97.02
C GLU A 444 23.54 67.26 -97.76
N GLU A 445 23.25 66.61 -98.89
CA GLU A 445 22.00 66.85 -99.63
C GLU A 445 20.76 66.32 -98.87
N ILE A 446 20.92 65.26 -98.08
CA ILE A 446 19.84 64.75 -97.22
C ILE A 446 19.58 65.70 -96.04
N SER A 447 20.63 66.23 -95.40
CA SER A 447 20.50 67.08 -94.21
C SER A 447 19.91 68.46 -94.50
N THR A 448 20.00 68.94 -95.74
CA THR A 448 19.56 70.29 -96.14
C THR A 448 18.16 70.37 -96.76
N ARG A 449 17.51 69.23 -97.02
CA ARG A 449 16.17 69.18 -97.64
C ARG A 449 15.05 69.43 -96.63
N GLU A 450 14.08 70.27 -97.01
CA GLU A 450 12.86 70.52 -96.23
C GLU A 450 11.88 69.34 -96.28
N GLU A 451 11.84 68.62 -97.39
CA GLU A 451 11.08 67.38 -97.55
C GLU A 451 11.90 66.20 -97.01
N GLY A 452 11.64 65.78 -95.76
CA GLY A 452 12.33 64.64 -95.15
C GLY A 452 12.14 63.33 -95.92
N LEU A 453 13.06 62.37 -95.70
CA LEU A 453 13.07 61.05 -96.36
C LEU A 453 12.61 59.94 -95.40
N ASP A 454 11.93 58.93 -95.95
CA ASP A 454 11.53 57.74 -95.17
C ASP A 454 12.55 56.61 -95.27
N GLU A 455 13.28 56.51 -96.39
CA GLU A 455 14.16 55.37 -96.67
C GLU A 455 15.34 55.74 -97.58
N ILE A 456 16.53 55.21 -97.28
CA ILE A 456 17.68 55.18 -98.21
C ILE A 456 17.81 53.78 -98.78
N LYS A 457 17.95 53.68 -100.10
CA LYS A 457 18.19 52.42 -100.82
C LYS A 457 19.57 52.44 -101.45
N ALA A 458 20.27 51.32 -101.38
CA ALA A 458 21.44 51.03 -102.18
C ALA A 458 21.01 50.19 -103.38
N ILE A 459 21.19 50.73 -104.58
CA ILE A 459 20.79 50.12 -105.85
C ILE A 459 22.02 49.82 -106.69
N ALA A 460 22.03 48.71 -107.42
CA ALA A 460 23.11 48.40 -108.35
C ALA A 460 23.16 49.45 -109.49
N ALA A 461 24.29 50.16 -109.61
CA ALA A 461 24.51 51.18 -110.64
C ALA A 461 24.63 50.57 -112.04
N GLU A 462 25.19 49.36 -112.10
CA GLU A 462 25.43 48.57 -113.30
C GLU A 462 25.24 47.08 -112.97
N GLU A 463 25.16 46.23 -114.00
CA GLU A 463 25.15 44.79 -113.79
C GLU A 463 26.41 44.33 -113.05
N THR A 464 26.23 43.62 -111.92
CA THR A 464 27.35 43.15 -111.11
C THR A 464 27.50 41.65 -111.22
N TYR A 465 28.71 41.21 -111.53
CA TYR A 465 29.09 39.81 -111.61
C TYR A 465 29.85 39.38 -110.36
N THR A 466 30.03 38.08 -110.18
CA THR A 466 30.75 37.47 -109.05
C THR A 466 32.10 38.14 -108.75
N ILE A 467 32.85 38.60 -109.75
CA ILE A 467 34.15 39.26 -109.54
C ILE A 467 34.05 40.61 -108.83
N GLY A 468 32.94 41.33 -108.98
CA GLY A 468 32.80 42.72 -108.55
C GLY A 468 33.74 43.70 -109.29
N PRO A 469 33.96 44.91 -108.75
CA PRO A 469 33.30 45.46 -107.58
C PRO A 469 31.80 45.61 -107.78
N LEU A 470 31.05 45.64 -106.69
CA LEU A 470 29.63 46.01 -106.73
C LEU A 470 29.55 47.54 -106.68
N LYS A 471 29.30 48.18 -107.82
CA LYS A 471 29.02 49.62 -107.87
C LYS A 471 27.58 49.88 -107.50
N ILE A 472 27.38 50.74 -106.49
CA ILE A 472 26.06 51.09 -105.99
C ILE A 472 25.80 52.58 -106.13
N ARG A 473 24.53 52.89 -106.36
CA ARG A 473 23.95 54.23 -106.25
C ARG A 473 23.14 54.28 -104.98
N LEU A 474 23.28 55.35 -104.23
CA LEU A 474 22.45 55.60 -103.07
C LEU A 474 21.28 56.47 -103.53
N ILE A 475 20.05 56.07 -103.20
CA ILE A 475 18.87 56.87 -103.48
C ILE A 475 18.05 57.08 -102.22
N GLY A 476 17.52 58.29 -102.03
CA GLY A 476 16.57 58.61 -100.98
C GLY A 476 15.15 58.58 -101.52
N THR A 477 14.23 57.92 -100.82
CA THR A 477 12.82 57.84 -101.19
C THR A 477 11.89 58.28 -100.07
N LYS A 478 10.76 58.90 -100.44
CA LYS A 478 9.64 59.24 -99.55
C LYS A 478 8.34 58.80 -100.19
N ASP A 479 7.44 58.16 -99.44
CA ASP A 479 6.16 57.64 -99.94
C ASP A 479 6.28 56.76 -101.22
N GLY A 480 7.45 56.17 -101.44
CA GLY A 480 7.75 55.34 -102.62
C GLY A 480 8.32 56.08 -103.84
N GLU A 481 8.36 57.42 -103.86
CA GLU A 481 8.97 58.23 -104.93
C GLU A 481 10.45 58.53 -104.66
N ILE A 482 11.26 58.61 -105.72
CA ILE A 482 12.70 58.91 -105.63
C ILE A 482 12.89 60.43 -105.54
N LEU A 483 13.48 60.90 -104.44
CA LEU A 483 13.70 62.33 -104.18
C LEU A 483 15.15 62.76 -104.42
N LEU A 484 16.13 61.91 -104.13
CA LEU A 484 17.54 62.15 -104.47
C LEU A 484 18.27 60.87 -104.87
N GLY A 485 19.40 61.03 -105.55
CA GLY A 485 20.32 59.94 -105.88
C GLY A 485 21.75 60.43 -106.06
N THR A 486 22.73 59.55 -105.83
CA THR A 486 24.15 59.80 -106.16
C THR A 486 24.45 59.76 -107.65
#